data_AF-A0A9Q0FUG8-F1
#
_entry.id   AF-A0A9Q0FUG8-F1
#
_cell.length_a   1.000
_cell.length_b   1.000
_cell.length_c   1.000
_cell.angle_alpha   90.00
_cell.angle_beta   90.00
_cell.angle_gamma   90.00
#
_symmetry.space_group_name_H-M   'P 1'
#
loop_
_entity.id
_entity.type
_entity.pdbx_description
1 polymer ?
#
loop_
_entity_poly.entity_id
_entity_poly.type
_entity_poly.pdbx_seq_one_letter_code
_entity_poly.pdbx_strand_id
1 'polypeptide(L)'
;MGLFLNGALHWVRGQSASGIPKIIAFDFDKEKFYHVPSPPNQIYPDNNGYCTDNNGFCTDITGVVGDYLCMCFSKVHTEGAKYIVWVMKEYCNEASWIPFISYTF
;
A
#
# COMPACT_ATOMS: atom_id res chain seq x y z
N MET A 1 -10.11 1.93 3.07
CA MET A 1 -11.12 2.98 2.70
C MET A 1 -10.67 3.73 1.43
N GLY A 2 -11.44 4.69 0.92
CA GLY A 2 -11.04 5.51 -0.25
C GLY A 2 -10.34 6.82 0.14
N LEU A 3 -9.39 7.31 -0.66
CA LEU A 3 -8.58 8.50 -0.37
C LEU A 3 -8.48 9.46 -1.58
N PHE A 4 -8.77 10.74 -1.40
CA PHE A 4 -8.64 11.75 -2.45
C PHE A 4 -7.29 12.48 -2.39
N LEU A 5 -6.53 12.47 -3.48
CA LEU A 5 -5.23 13.14 -3.63
C LEU A 5 -4.96 13.43 -5.11
N ASN A 6 -4.29 14.53 -5.44
CA ASN A 6 -3.87 14.86 -6.83
C ASN A 6 -5.00 14.73 -7.88
N GLY A 7 -6.21 15.19 -7.52
CA GLY A 7 -7.37 15.16 -8.41
C GLY A 7 -8.02 13.78 -8.59
N ALA A 8 -7.56 12.76 -7.85
CA ALA A 8 -8.06 11.39 -7.99
C ALA A 8 -8.47 10.73 -6.67
N LEU A 9 -9.50 9.88 -6.72
CA LEU A 9 -9.90 9.01 -5.61
C LEU A 9 -9.18 7.67 -5.73
N HIS A 10 -8.56 7.22 -4.64
CA HIS A 10 -7.72 6.03 -4.57
C HIS A 10 -8.32 4.99 -3.65
N TRP A 11 -8.18 3.71 -4.00
CA TRP A 11 -8.43 2.59 -3.09
C TRP A 11 -7.50 1.42 -3.43
N VAL A 12 -7.19 0.61 -2.42
CA VAL A 12 -6.51 -0.67 -2.64
C VAL A 12 -7.57 -1.71 -2.99
N ARG A 13 -7.36 -2.40 -4.10
CA ARG A 13 -8.07 -3.64 -4.39
C ARG A 13 -7.32 -4.78 -3.70
N GLY A 14 -8.05 -5.56 -2.90
CA GLY A 14 -7.53 -6.75 -2.22
C GLY A 14 -6.83 -7.72 -3.16
N GLN A 15 -5.93 -8.53 -2.60
CA GLN A 15 -4.98 -9.37 -3.33
C GLN A 15 -5.66 -10.21 -4.42
N SER A 16 -5.13 -10.14 -5.66
CA SER A 16 -5.28 -11.22 -6.63
C SER A 16 -4.35 -12.38 -6.26
N ALA A 17 -4.47 -13.53 -6.94
CA ALA A 17 -3.63 -14.72 -6.77
C ALA A 17 -2.10 -14.47 -6.76
N SER A 18 -1.65 -13.29 -7.19
CA SER A 18 -0.26 -12.82 -7.15
C SER A 18 0.17 -12.19 -5.81
N GLY A 19 -0.71 -12.04 -4.82
CA GLY A 19 -0.37 -11.53 -3.47
C GLY A 19 -0.03 -10.03 -3.36
N ILE A 20 0.18 -9.33 -4.48
CA ILE A 20 0.53 -7.91 -4.50
C ILE A 20 -0.76 -7.07 -4.55
N PRO A 21 -1.11 -6.30 -3.51
CA PRO A 21 -2.20 -5.31 -3.56
C PRO A 21 -1.97 -4.29 -4.67
N LYS A 22 -3.06 -4.01 -5.41
CA LYS A 22 -3.09 -3.02 -6.48
C LYS A 22 -3.78 -1.76 -6.01
N ILE A 23 -3.18 -0.61 -6.29
CA ILE A 23 -3.80 0.69 -6.09
C ILE A 23 -4.54 1.05 -7.38
N ILE A 24 -5.82 1.38 -7.24
CA ILE A 24 -6.66 1.89 -8.32
C ILE A 24 -7.02 3.33 -7.98
N ALA A 25 -6.94 4.20 -8.98
CA ALA A 25 -7.32 5.59 -8.87
C ALA A 25 -8.40 5.93 -9.92
N PHE A 26 -9.29 6.85 -9.58
CA PHE A 26 -10.27 7.47 -10.49
C PHE A 26 -9.98 8.96 -10.59
N ASP A 27 -9.56 9.41 -11.77
CA ASP A 27 -9.32 10.81 -12.12
C ASP A 27 -10.66 11.50 -12.35
N PHE A 28 -10.99 12.55 -11.59
CA PHE A 28 -12.25 13.29 -11.77
C PHE A 28 -12.24 14.20 -13.00
N ASP A 29 -11.08 14.71 -13.41
CA ASP A 29 -10.97 15.61 -14.56
C ASP A 29 -11.10 14.83 -15.87
N LYS A 30 -10.49 13.64 -15.91
CA LYS A 30 -10.52 12.76 -17.10
C LYS A 30 -11.64 11.71 -17.07
N GLU A 31 -12.34 11.59 -15.95
CA GLU A 31 -13.37 10.58 -15.67
C GLU A 31 -12.90 9.15 -15.99
N LYS A 32 -11.67 8.81 -15.62
CA LYS A 32 -11.04 7.52 -15.99
C LYS A 32 -10.36 6.84 -14.81
N PHE A 33 -10.44 5.52 -14.81
CA PHE A 33 -9.68 4.68 -13.92
C PHE A 33 -8.27 4.46 -14.44
N TYR A 34 -7.30 4.40 -13.53
CA TYR A 34 -5.94 4.01 -13.83
C TYR A 34 -5.29 3.31 -12.63
N HIS A 35 -4.17 2.65 -12.91
CA HIS A 35 -3.36 2.01 -11.88
C HIS A 35 -2.29 2.96 -11.39
N VAL A 36 -2.15 3.04 -10.07
CA VAL A 36 -1.00 3.67 -9.43
C VAL A 36 0.02 2.57 -9.12
N PRO A 37 1.32 2.77 -9.41
CA PRO A 37 2.34 1.80 -9.09
C PRO A 37 2.37 1.50 -7.60
N SER A 38 2.45 0.22 -7.26
CA SER A 38 2.61 -0.23 -5.87
C SER A 38 4.07 -0.11 -5.42
N PRO A 39 4.36 0.01 -4.11
CA PRO A 39 5.73 0.06 -3.60
C PRO A 39 6.51 -1.23 -3.91
N PRO A 40 7.83 -1.14 -4.15
CA PRO A 40 8.69 -2.29 -4.43
C PRO A 40 8.88 -3.16 -3.18
N ASN A 41 9.07 -4.48 -3.37
CA ASN A 41 9.38 -5.43 -2.31
C ASN A 41 8.45 -5.35 -1.08
N GLN A 42 7.18 -5.72 -1.28
CA GLN A 42 6.20 -5.88 -0.21
C GLN A 42 6.40 -7.15 0.64
N ILE A 43 7.58 -7.76 0.52
CA ILE A 43 7.97 -8.99 1.19
C ILE A 43 8.58 -8.59 2.51
N TYR A 44 7.93 -8.97 3.61
CA TYR A 44 8.57 -8.90 4.92
C TYR A 44 9.85 -9.75 4.89
N PRO A 45 10.95 -9.30 5.51
CA PRO A 45 12.25 -9.99 5.47
C PRO A 45 12.26 -11.39 6.14
N ASP A 46 11.12 -11.93 6.55
CA ASP A 46 11.02 -13.24 7.22
C ASP A 46 10.85 -14.43 6.26
N ASN A 47 11.16 -14.28 4.97
CA ASN A 47 11.34 -15.34 3.97
C ASN A 47 10.15 -16.31 3.72
N ASN A 48 9.03 -16.18 4.42
CA ASN A 48 7.79 -16.83 4.04
C ASN A 48 6.99 -15.87 3.18
N GLY A 49 7.05 -16.10 1.87
CA GLY A 49 6.48 -15.25 0.83
C GLY A 49 5.01 -14.87 1.02
N TYR A 50 4.52 -14.06 0.06
CA TYR A 50 3.16 -13.54 -0.02
C TYR A 50 2.14 -14.49 0.62
N CYS A 51 1.60 -14.06 1.77
CA CYS A 51 0.59 -14.84 2.46
C CYS A 51 -0.69 -14.70 1.66
N THR A 52 -0.91 -15.68 0.79
CA THR A 52 -2.24 -16.05 0.36
C THR A 52 -3.05 -16.34 1.62
N ASP A 53 -4.27 -15.82 1.65
CA ASP A 53 -5.39 -16.30 2.46
C ASP A 53 -5.16 -16.75 3.93
N ASN A 54 -5.73 -15.95 4.84
CA ASN A 54 -6.21 -16.31 6.20
C ASN A 54 -5.33 -16.05 7.43
N ASN A 55 -4.09 -15.56 7.31
CA ASN A 55 -3.20 -15.37 8.50
C ASN A 55 -2.81 -13.90 8.83
N GLY A 56 -3.73 -12.94 8.65
CA GLY A 56 -3.62 -11.65 9.39
C GLY A 56 -2.79 -10.53 8.74
N PHE A 57 -2.77 -10.45 7.40
CA PHE A 57 -2.31 -9.24 6.73
C PHE A 57 -3.47 -8.31 6.38
N CYS A 58 -3.46 -7.12 6.94
CA CYS A 58 -4.29 -6.01 6.48
C CYS A 58 -3.42 -5.10 5.60
N THR A 59 -3.80 -4.97 4.32
CA THR A 59 -3.30 -3.89 3.46
C THR A 59 -4.37 -2.83 3.42
N ASP A 60 -4.06 -1.62 3.87
CA ASP A 60 -4.94 -0.48 3.69
C ASP A 60 -4.14 0.71 3.14
N ILE A 61 -4.80 1.53 2.32
CA ILE A 61 -4.31 2.88 2.04
C ILE A 61 -4.55 3.66 3.33
N THR A 62 -3.50 3.84 4.10
CA THR A 62 -3.55 4.48 5.43
C THR A 62 -3.27 5.97 5.34
N GLY A 63 -3.87 6.62 4.35
CA GLY A 63 -3.99 8.07 4.31
C GLY A 63 -2.86 8.80 3.60
N VAL A 64 -2.70 10.06 3.99
CA VAL A 64 -1.74 11.02 3.44
C VAL A 64 -0.81 11.44 4.58
N VAL A 65 0.50 11.36 4.36
CA VAL A 65 1.49 12.00 5.24
C VAL A 65 1.95 13.27 4.54
N GLY A 66 1.51 14.42 5.04
CA GLY A 66 1.64 15.69 4.31
C GLY A 66 0.75 15.68 3.08
N ASP A 67 1.37 15.63 1.88
CA ASP A 67 0.71 15.55 0.57
C ASP A 67 1.09 14.27 -0.21
N TYR A 68 1.66 13.28 0.46
CA TYR A 68 2.16 12.06 -0.18
C TYR A 68 1.19 10.89 0.00
N LEU A 69 0.97 10.13 -1.08
CA LEU A 69 0.23 8.89 -1.03
C LEU A 69 1.00 7.85 -0.20
N CYS A 70 0.33 7.27 0.79
CA CYS A 70 0.93 6.30 1.70
C CYS A 70 0.25 4.94 1.63
N MET A 71 1.04 3.89 1.84
CA MET A 71 0.56 2.51 1.89
C MET A 71 1.13 1.81 3.11
N CYS A 72 0.27 1.24 3.96
CA CYS A 72 0.71 0.48 5.13
C CYS A 72 0.46 -1.00 4.91
N PHE A 73 1.48 -1.78 5.24
CA PHE A 73 1.39 -3.22 5.34
C PHE A 73 1.52 -3.57 6.81
N SER A 74 0.51 -4.23 7.37
CA SER A 74 0.60 -4.78 8.71
C SER A 74 0.63 -6.31 8.66
N LYS A 75 1.51 -6.92 9.45
CA LYS A 75 1.54 -8.36 9.70
C LYS A 75 1.30 -8.60 11.18
N VAL A 76 0.19 -9.25 11.52
CA VAL A 76 -0.10 -9.63 12.91
C VAL A 76 0.49 -11.01 13.17
N HIS A 77 1.44 -11.11 14.10
CA HIS A 77 1.96 -12.37 14.62
C HIS A 77 1.48 -12.61 16.05
N THR A 78 1.64 -13.85 16.52
CA THR A 78 1.46 -14.22 17.93
C THR A 78 2.40 -13.44 18.86
N GLU A 79 3.54 -12.98 18.36
CA GLU A 79 4.59 -12.27 19.11
C GLU A 79 4.45 -10.74 19.04
N GLY A 80 3.46 -10.20 18.29
CA GLY A 80 3.30 -8.77 18.09
C GLY A 80 2.92 -8.41 16.66
N ALA A 81 2.53 -7.15 16.45
CA ALA A 81 2.20 -6.64 15.12
C ALA A 81 3.38 -5.85 14.53
N LYS A 82 3.76 -6.20 13.30
CA LYS A 82 4.76 -5.45 12.53
C LYS A 82 4.05 -4.59 11.50
N TYR A 83 4.54 -3.37 11.34
CA TYR A 83 4.02 -2.43 10.35
C TYR A 83 5.17 -1.90 9.51
N ILE A 84 4.95 -1.77 8.21
CA ILE A 84 5.79 -0.96 7.32
C ILE A 84 4.91 0.02 6.56
N VAL A 85 5.25 1.30 6.67
CA VAL A 85 4.60 2.37 5.91
C VAL A 85 5.51 2.79 4.78
N TRP A 86 4.98 2.74 3.55
CA TRP A 86 5.61 3.26 2.35
C TRP A 86 5.01 4.61 1.99
N VAL A 87 5.85 5.52 1.53
CA VAL A 87 5.45 6.88 1.11
C VAL A 87 5.93 7.10 -0.32
N MET A 88 5.02 7.52 -1.21
CA MET A 88 5.32 7.88 -2.59
C MET A 88 5.67 9.37 -2.67
N LYS A 89 6.96 9.68 -2.83
CA LYS A 89 7.43 11.08 -2.86
C LYS A 89 7.05 11.82 -4.14
N GLU A 90 6.90 11.10 -5.23
CA GLU A 90 6.47 11.65 -6.52
C GLU A 90 5.29 10.84 -7.04
N TYR A 91 4.18 11.52 -7.24
CA TYR A 91 2.93 10.85 -7.58
C TYR A 91 3.02 10.06 -8.89
N CYS A 92 2.51 8.83 -8.87
CA CYS A 92 2.59 7.86 -9.97
C CYS A 92 4.00 7.46 -10.41
N ASN A 93 5.04 7.75 -9.63
CA ASN A 93 6.41 7.29 -9.89
C ASN A 93 6.77 6.13 -8.93
N GLU A 94 6.92 4.92 -9.49
CA GLU A 94 7.27 3.71 -8.74
C GLU A 94 8.60 3.83 -7.99
N ALA A 95 9.60 4.47 -8.60
CA ALA A 95 10.93 4.62 -8.00
C ALA A 95 10.93 5.60 -6.80
N SER A 96 9.84 6.36 -6.61
CA SER A 96 9.73 7.34 -5.54
C SER A 96 9.20 6.78 -4.22
N TRP A 97 8.83 5.50 -4.21
CA TRP A 97 8.41 4.81 -2.99
C TRP A 97 9.60 4.62 -2.04
N ILE A 98 9.47 5.16 -0.83
CA ILE A 98 10.45 4.97 0.25
C ILE A 98 9.79 4.43 1.51
N PRO A 99 10.47 3.57 2.29
CA PRO A 99 9.98 3.14 3.60
C PRO A 99 10.12 4.30 4.58
N PHE A 100 9.03 4.67 5.26
CA PHE A 100 9.02 5.77 6.21
C PHE A 100 9.30 5.28 7.64
N ILE A 101 8.64 4.20 8.09
CA ILE A 101 8.87 3.63 9.43
C ILE A 101 8.57 2.12 9.49
N SER A 102 9.37 1.37 10.25
CA SER A 102 9.02 0.04 10.79
C SER A 102 9.01 0.08 12.33
N TYR A 103 7.91 -0.36 12.94
CA TYR A 103 7.81 -0.56 14.40
C TYR A 103 7.54 -2.04 14.69
N THR A 104 8.16 -2.54 15.75
CA THR A 104 7.84 -3.84 16.37
C THR A 104 7.42 -3.54 17.80
N PHE A 105 6.23 -3.97 18.19
CA PHE A 105 5.72 -3.90 19.57
C PHE A 105 5.70 -5.30 20.17
#